data_AF-K1TXG0-F1
#
_entry.id   AF-K1TXG0-F1
#
_cell.length_a   1.000
_cell.length_b   1.000
_cell.length_c   1.000
_cell.angle_alpha   90.00
_cell.angle_beta   90.00
_cell.angle_gamma   90.00
#
_symmetry.space_group_name_H-M   'P 1'
#
loop_
_entity.id
_entity.type
_entity.pdbx_description
1 polymer ?
#
loop_
_entity_poly.entity_id
_entity_poly.type
_entity_poly.pdbx_seq_one_letter_code
_entity_poly.pdbx_strand_id
1 'polypeptide(L)'
;MKNDGNGNYTTLKQKNIDTGMGLERLATVVQDVDSIFDVDTIKALRDKVCELANKEYKKEYKWDVSIRIVTDHIRSATFMISDGIMPSNEGRGYVLRRLIRRAARHGKLLGIDGRFLSTLSETVIESSKDGYPELEEKKSMIFKVLSEEENKFNKTIDTGLNILADMEEEMKKNNQTQLSGKNAFKLYDTYGFPLDLTEEILEEKGFGVDED
;
A
#
# COMPACT_ATOMS: atom_id res chain seq x y z
N MET A 1 24.56 3.38 23.27
CA MET A 1 25.87 3.90 22.81
C MET A 1 25.60 5.07 21.87
N LYS A 2 26.54 6.00 21.70
CA LYS A 2 26.42 7.08 20.70
C LYS A 2 27.25 6.69 19.47
N ASN A 3 26.59 6.55 18.32
CA ASN A 3 27.25 6.39 17.03
C ASN A 3 27.75 7.77 16.55
N ASP A 4 28.98 7.84 16.06
CA ASP A 4 29.60 9.06 15.53
C ASP A 4 29.38 9.28 14.02
N GLY A 5 28.67 8.36 13.35
CA GLY A 5 28.45 8.35 11.90
C GLY A 5 29.52 7.61 11.11
N ASN A 6 30.63 7.20 11.74
CA ASN A 6 31.73 6.45 11.13
C ASN A 6 31.80 5.00 11.63
N GLY A 7 30.74 4.51 12.28
CA GLY A 7 30.67 3.16 12.82
C GLY A 7 31.37 2.97 14.17
N ASN A 8 31.84 4.05 14.81
CA ASN A 8 32.37 3.97 16.17
C ASN A 8 31.28 4.24 17.20
N TYR A 9 31.37 3.54 18.34
CA TYR A 9 30.38 3.63 19.41
C TYR A 9 31.04 4.07 20.71
N THR A 10 30.63 5.22 21.22
CA THR A 10 31.05 5.70 22.54
C THR A 10 30.00 5.40 23.61
N THR A 11 30.47 5.16 24.83
CA THR A 11 29.59 4.94 25.98
C THR A 11 28.87 6.25 26.32
N LEU A 12 27.54 6.19 26.40
CA LEU A 12 26.73 7.32 26.85
C LEU A 12 26.94 7.55 28.34
N LYS A 13 26.99 8.83 28.77
CA LYS A 13 27.07 9.21 30.18
C LYS A 13 25.86 8.72 30.98
N GLN A 14 24.67 8.75 30.37
CA GLN A 14 23.44 8.16 30.91
C GLN A 14 22.99 7.01 30.00
N LYS A 15 22.68 5.88 30.61
CA LYS A 15 22.19 4.69 29.91
C LYS A 15 20.67 4.69 30.00
N ASN A 16 20.01 4.54 28.86
CA ASN A 16 18.57 4.48 28.75
C ASN A 16 18.14 3.06 28.37
N ILE A 17 16.88 2.73 28.65
CA ILE A 17 16.21 1.51 28.17
C ILE A 17 15.10 1.95 27.23
N ASP A 18 15.00 1.29 26.09
CA ASP A 18 13.95 1.49 25.09
C ASP A 18 13.28 0.12 24.84
N THR A 19 11.96 0.06 24.97
CA THR A 19 11.19 -1.17 24.77
C THR A 19 10.11 -0.94 23.74
N GLY A 20 10.03 -1.82 22.75
CA GLY A 20 8.93 -1.86 21.78
C GLY A 20 8.33 -3.26 21.72
N MET A 21 7.00 -3.35 21.79
CA MET A 21 6.27 -4.59 21.60
C MET A 21 5.17 -4.34 20.57
N GLY A 22 5.16 -5.10 19.48
CA GLY A 22 4.15 -4.96 18.44
C GLY A 22 2.79 -5.43 18.94
N LEU A 23 1.83 -4.50 19.05
CA LEU A 23 0.50 -4.77 19.58
C LEU A 23 -0.22 -5.87 18.81
N GLU A 24 -0.20 -5.82 17.48
CA GLU A 24 -0.85 -6.79 16.61
C GLU A 24 -0.22 -8.19 16.73
N ARG A 25 1.10 -8.25 16.96
CA ARG A 25 1.79 -9.54 17.15
C ARG A 25 1.47 -10.14 18.51
N LEU A 26 1.41 -9.33 19.55
CA LEU A 26 0.94 -9.79 20.86
C LEU A 26 -0.52 -10.26 20.77
N ALA A 27 -1.39 -9.47 20.13
CA ALA A 27 -2.80 -9.79 19.94
C ALA A 27 -2.98 -11.11 19.17
N THR A 28 -2.14 -11.38 18.16
CA THR A 28 -2.13 -12.66 17.43
C THR A 28 -1.99 -13.86 18.40
N VAL A 29 -1.06 -13.77 19.36
CA VAL A 29 -0.83 -14.81 20.36
C VAL A 29 -1.95 -14.87 21.40
N VAL A 30 -2.41 -13.70 21.89
CA VAL A 30 -3.44 -13.61 22.94
C VAL A 30 -4.81 -14.07 22.43
N GLN A 31 -5.12 -13.82 21.16
CA GLN A 31 -6.39 -14.20 20.52
C GLN A 31 -6.35 -15.61 19.90
N ASP A 32 -5.21 -16.32 19.98
CA ASP A 32 -5.01 -17.66 19.41
C ASP A 32 -5.34 -17.73 17.91
N VAL A 33 -4.76 -16.81 17.13
CA VAL A 33 -4.94 -16.73 15.68
C VAL A 33 -3.61 -16.84 14.93
N ASP A 34 -3.65 -17.31 13.68
CA ASP A 34 -2.43 -17.62 12.91
C ASP A 34 -1.73 -16.38 12.31
N SER A 35 -2.41 -15.23 12.27
CA SER A 35 -1.97 -14.07 11.52
C SER A 35 -2.44 -12.76 12.13
N ILE A 36 -1.66 -11.69 11.95
CA ILE A 36 -2.10 -10.32 12.27
C ILE A 36 -3.40 -9.94 11.55
N PHE A 37 -3.64 -10.51 10.36
CA PHE A 37 -4.87 -10.26 9.60
C PHE A 37 -6.10 -10.98 10.15
N ASP A 38 -5.91 -11.90 11.10
CA ASP A 38 -6.97 -12.61 11.80
C ASP A 38 -7.30 -11.96 13.17
N VAL A 39 -6.50 -10.99 13.63
CA VAL A 39 -6.78 -10.18 14.83
C VAL A 39 -8.03 -9.35 14.62
N ASP A 40 -8.93 -9.32 15.62
CA ASP A 40 -10.25 -8.67 15.59
C ASP A 40 -10.33 -7.32 14.84
N THR A 41 -9.48 -6.35 15.21
CA THR A 41 -9.46 -5.00 14.63
C THR A 41 -9.09 -5.00 13.16
N ILE A 42 -8.15 -5.84 12.74
CA ILE A 42 -7.70 -5.96 11.34
C ILE A 42 -8.67 -6.84 10.54
N LYS A 43 -9.22 -7.88 11.18
CA LYS A 43 -10.17 -8.80 10.60
C LYS A 43 -11.44 -8.08 10.17
N ALA A 44 -11.95 -7.14 10.95
CA ALA A 44 -13.12 -6.34 10.57
C ALA A 44 -12.90 -5.60 9.23
N LEU A 45 -11.73 -4.95 9.08
CA LEU A 45 -11.36 -4.27 7.84
C LEU A 45 -11.16 -5.25 6.67
N ARG A 46 -10.45 -6.35 6.93
CA ARG A 46 -10.22 -7.41 5.93
C ARG A 46 -11.51 -8.03 5.43
N ASP A 47 -12.45 -8.30 6.32
CA ASP A 47 -13.77 -8.85 5.97
C ASP A 47 -14.57 -7.83 5.14
N LYS A 48 -14.42 -6.52 5.41
CA LYS A 48 -14.99 -5.47 4.55
C LYS A 48 -14.38 -5.48 3.15
N VAL A 49 -13.07 -5.70 3.01
CA VAL A 49 -12.43 -5.89 1.70
C VAL A 49 -13.01 -7.11 0.97
N CYS A 50 -13.20 -8.23 1.68
CA CYS A 50 -13.79 -9.45 1.13
C CYS A 50 -15.22 -9.22 0.63
N GLU A 51 -16.05 -8.51 1.40
CA GLU A 51 -17.41 -8.13 1.04
C GLU A 51 -17.44 -7.31 -0.25
N LEU A 52 -16.63 -6.25 -0.34
CA LEU A 52 -16.56 -5.37 -1.51
C LEU A 52 -16.03 -6.11 -2.75
N ALA A 53 -15.13 -7.07 -2.56
CA ALA A 53 -14.56 -7.88 -3.64
C ALA A 53 -15.44 -9.07 -4.06
N ASN A 54 -16.45 -9.42 -3.26
CA ASN A 54 -17.16 -10.69 -3.36
C ASN A 54 -16.18 -11.90 -3.44
N LYS A 55 -15.17 -11.89 -2.56
CA LYS A 55 -14.14 -12.93 -2.43
C LYS A 55 -14.07 -13.45 -0.99
N GLU A 56 -13.58 -14.66 -0.83
CA GLU A 56 -13.35 -15.26 0.49
C GLU A 56 -11.86 -15.31 0.80
N TYR A 57 -11.48 -14.89 2.02
CA TYR A 57 -10.12 -14.99 2.52
C TYR A 57 -9.76 -16.44 2.89
N LYS A 58 -8.52 -16.86 2.65
CA LYS A 58 -7.99 -18.23 2.74
C LYS A 58 -8.56 -19.23 1.72
N LYS A 59 -9.22 -18.74 0.66
CA LYS A 59 -9.76 -19.58 -0.43
C LYS A 59 -8.79 -19.72 -1.61
N GLU A 60 -8.09 -18.65 -1.95
CA GLU A 60 -7.15 -18.60 -3.08
C GLU A 60 -5.96 -17.71 -2.70
N TYR A 61 -4.73 -18.23 -2.82
CA TYR A 61 -3.53 -17.51 -2.38
C TYR A 61 -3.39 -16.11 -3.03
N LYS A 62 -3.70 -15.99 -4.32
CA LYS A 62 -3.64 -14.71 -5.04
C LYS A 62 -4.64 -13.68 -4.50
N TRP A 63 -5.82 -14.14 -4.06
CA TRP A 63 -6.80 -13.27 -3.43
C TRP A 63 -6.30 -12.83 -2.06
N ASP A 64 -5.75 -13.76 -1.26
CA ASP A 64 -5.24 -13.47 0.07
C ASP A 64 -4.15 -12.40 0.05
N VAL A 65 -3.22 -12.47 -0.90
CA VAL A 65 -2.17 -11.45 -1.09
C VAL A 65 -2.81 -10.08 -1.33
N SER A 66 -3.75 -9.98 -2.27
CA SER A 66 -4.40 -8.71 -2.60
C SER A 66 -5.26 -8.18 -1.45
N ILE A 67 -6.02 -9.06 -0.77
CA ILE A 67 -6.84 -8.71 0.40
C ILE A 67 -5.95 -8.13 1.51
N ARG A 68 -4.82 -8.78 1.81
CA ARG A 68 -3.86 -8.32 2.81
C ARG A 68 -3.25 -6.98 2.46
N ILE A 69 -2.84 -6.78 1.20
CA ILE A 69 -2.25 -5.52 0.74
C ILE A 69 -3.26 -4.38 0.85
N VAL A 70 -4.50 -4.56 0.37
CA VAL A 70 -5.55 -3.54 0.50
C VAL A 70 -5.81 -3.20 1.97
N THR A 71 -5.95 -4.22 2.82
CA THR A 71 -6.22 -4.06 4.26
C THR A 71 -5.12 -3.26 4.96
N ASP A 72 -3.85 -3.62 4.74
CA ASP A 72 -2.73 -2.95 5.41
C ASP A 72 -2.51 -1.53 4.89
N HIS A 73 -2.59 -1.34 3.57
CA HIS A 73 -2.27 -0.06 2.95
C HIS A 73 -3.35 0.99 3.21
N ILE A 74 -4.63 0.61 3.25
CA ILE A 74 -5.68 1.59 3.58
C ILE A 74 -5.59 2.03 5.04
N ARG A 75 -5.21 1.13 5.96
CA ARG A 75 -4.94 1.48 7.35
C ARG A 75 -3.80 2.50 7.43
N SER A 76 -2.66 2.20 6.82
CA SER A 76 -1.50 3.09 6.79
C SER A 76 -1.81 4.45 6.16
N ALA A 77 -2.47 4.46 5.00
CA ALA A 77 -2.84 5.69 4.31
C ALA A 77 -3.80 6.57 5.15
N THR A 78 -4.77 5.95 5.83
CA THR A 78 -5.73 6.65 6.70
C THR A 78 -5.01 7.39 7.84
N PHE A 79 -4.11 6.71 8.56
CA PHE A 79 -3.32 7.32 9.62
C PHE A 79 -2.37 8.40 9.09
N MET A 80 -1.67 8.15 7.98
CA MET A 80 -0.78 9.14 7.37
C MET A 80 -1.51 10.43 6.99
N ILE A 81 -2.73 10.33 6.43
CA ILE A 81 -3.52 11.51 6.08
C ILE A 81 -4.01 12.23 7.35
N SER A 82 -4.38 11.47 8.39
CA SER A 82 -4.71 12.05 9.70
C SER A 82 -3.54 12.85 10.28
N ASP A 83 -2.31 12.39 10.11
CA ASP A 83 -1.09 13.11 10.50
C ASP A 83 -0.75 14.32 9.61
N GLY A 84 -1.62 14.65 8.64
CA GLY A 84 -1.47 15.80 7.75
C GLY A 84 -0.57 15.53 6.53
N ILE A 85 -0.20 14.27 6.27
CA ILE A 85 0.57 13.92 5.08
C ILE A 85 -0.36 13.94 3.87
N MET A 86 0.06 14.64 2.81
CA MET A 86 -0.68 14.76 1.56
C MET A 86 0.06 14.04 0.42
N PRO A 87 -0.65 13.41 -0.53
CA PRO A 87 -0.01 12.76 -1.69
C PRO A 87 0.85 13.75 -2.49
N SER A 88 2.11 13.39 -2.75
CA SER A 88 3.06 14.23 -3.50
C SER A 88 4.03 13.38 -4.34
N ASN A 89 4.96 14.01 -5.05
CA ASN A 89 5.99 13.33 -5.85
C ASN A 89 7.27 13.04 -5.05
N GLU A 90 7.36 13.43 -3.77
CA GLU A 90 8.60 13.34 -2.98
C GLU A 90 8.34 13.06 -1.49
N GLY A 91 9.36 12.50 -0.82
CA GLY A 91 9.36 12.28 0.63
C GLY A 91 8.17 11.45 1.13
N ARG A 92 7.57 11.87 2.25
CA ARG A 92 6.44 11.17 2.88
C ARG A 92 5.17 11.16 2.01
N GLY A 93 4.96 12.21 1.23
CA GLY A 93 3.80 12.30 0.34
C GLY A 93 3.89 11.33 -0.84
N TYR A 94 5.10 11.03 -1.32
CA TYR A 94 5.32 9.98 -2.31
C TYR A 94 4.99 8.59 -1.75
N VAL A 95 5.43 8.29 -0.52
CA VAL A 95 5.12 7.02 0.15
C VAL A 95 3.60 6.85 0.31
N LEU A 96 2.90 7.89 0.77
CA LEU A 96 1.44 7.86 0.88
C LEU A 96 0.78 7.57 -0.46
N ARG A 97 1.20 8.29 -1.52
CA ARG A 97 0.68 8.09 -2.87
C ARG A 97 0.86 6.65 -3.34
N ARG A 98 2.06 6.07 -3.15
CA ARG A 98 2.36 4.68 -3.51
C ARG A 98 1.43 3.70 -2.79
N LEU A 99 1.21 3.87 -1.49
CA LEU A 99 0.30 3.01 -0.71
C LEU A 99 -1.14 3.06 -1.24
N ILE A 100 -1.66 4.27 -1.50
CA ILE A 100 -3.03 4.45 -2.04
C ILE A 100 -3.16 3.77 -3.40
N ARG A 101 -2.22 4.00 -4.32
CA ARG A 101 -2.28 3.46 -5.69
C ARG A 101 -2.12 1.94 -5.71
N ARG A 102 -1.26 1.40 -4.84
CA ARG A 102 -1.10 -0.05 -4.67
C ARG A 102 -2.36 -0.70 -4.10
N ALA A 103 -3.00 -0.09 -3.08
CA ALA A 103 -4.30 -0.54 -2.60
C ALA A 103 -5.37 -0.51 -3.72
N ALA A 104 -5.44 0.58 -4.48
CA ALA A 104 -6.36 0.70 -5.61
C ALA A 104 -6.13 -0.38 -6.69
N ARG A 105 -4.86 -0.65 -7.06
CA ARG A 105 -4.51 -1.73 -7.99
C ARG A 105 -5.00 -3.09 -7.49
N HIS A 106 -4.70 -3.44 -6.24
CA HIS A 106 -5.10 -4.73 -5.70
C HIS A 106 -6.61 -4.87 -5.53
N GLY A 107 -7.33 -3.79 -5.22
CA GLY A 107 -8.79 -3.78 -5.27
C GLY A 107 -9.32 -4.08 -6.68
N LYS A 108 -8.72 -3.49 -7.71
CA LYS A 108 -9.07 -3.79 -9.11
C LYS A 108 -8.77 -5.24 -9.49
N LEU A 109 -7.64 -5.80 -9.07
CA LEU A 109 -7.30 -7.22 -9.27
C LEU A 109 -8.30 -8.16 -8.59
N LEU A 110 -8.87 -7.74 -7.46
CA LEU A 110 -9.94 -8.46 -6.77
C LEU A 110 -11.31 -8.32 -7.44
N GLY A 111 -11.45 -7.39 -8.39
CA GLY A 111 -12.71 -7.09 -9.08
C GLY A 111 -13.59 -6.08 -8.34
N ILE A 112 -13.03 -5.27 -7.45
CA ILE A 112 -13.77 -4.18 -6.79
C ILE A 112 -13.97 -3.05 -7.81
N ASP A 113 -15.22 -2.77 -8.15
CA ASP A 113 -15.59 -1.69 -9.06
C ASP A 113 -15.79 -0.36 -8.32
N GLY A 114 -15.41 0.74 -8.96
CA GLY A 114 -15.65 2.09 -8.47
C GLY A 114 -14.68 2.57 -7.41
N ARG A 115 -15.16 3.45 -6.53
CA ARG A 115 -14.37 4.05 -5.44
C ARG A 115 -14.65 3.28 -4.16
N PHE A 116 -13.62 2.76 -3.52
CA PHE A 116 -13.77 1.92 -2.34
C PHE A 116 -12.81 2.29 -1.20
N LEU A 117 -11.73 3.02 -1.48
CA LEU A 117 -10.74 3.36 -0.45
C LEU A 117 -11.32 4.23 0.67
N SER A 118 -12.17 5.20 0.35
CA SER A 118 -12.83 6.02 1.38
C SER A 118 -13.79 5.19 2.26
N THR A 119 -14.56 4.27 1.66
CA THR A 119 -15.41 3.32 2.40
C THR A 119 -14.60 2.42 3.33
N LEU A 120 -13.45 1.90 2.86
CA LEU A 120 -12.56 1.12 3.71
C LEU A 120 -11.94 1.95 4.84
N SER A 121 -11.56 3.20 4.57
CA SER A 121 -11.03 4.09 5.60
C SER A 121 -12.05 4.39 6.70
N GLU A 122 -13.35 4.37 6.40
CA GLU A 122 -14.39 4.47 7.42
C GLU A 122 -14.26 3.34 8.45
N THR A 123 -14.05 2.12 7.98
CA THR A 123 -13.89 0.96 8.87
C THR A 123 -12.63 1.10 9.74
N VAL A 124 -11.55 1.68 9.18
CA VAL A 124 -10.34 2.01 9.95
C VAL A 124 -10.66 3.01 11.06
N ILE A 125 -11.32 4.12 10.73
CA ILE A 125 -11.68 5.17 11.69
C ILE A 125 -12.55 4.61 12.81
N GLU A 126 -13.61 3.86 12.47
CA GLU A 126 -14.51 3.27 13.47
C GLU A 126 -13.79 2.32 14.44
N SER A 127 -12.86 1.50 13.93
CA SER A 127 -12.10 0.55 14.75
C SER A 127 -11.04 1.21 15.66
N SER A 128 -10.65 2.46 15.37
CA SER A 128 -9.45 3.09 15.96
C SER A 128 -9.74 4.41 16.70
N LYS A 129 -10.91 5.04 16.50
CA LYS A 129 -11.23 6.36 17.05
C LYS A 129 -11.18 6.47 18.58
N ASP A 130 -11.37 5.36 19.30
CA ASP A 130 -11.28 5.34 20.76
C ASP A 130 -9.85 5.58 21.26
N GLY A 131 -8.85 5.07 20.52
CA GLY A 131 -7.43 5.29 20.79
C GLY A 131 -6.85 6.50 20.06
N TYR A 132 -7.49 6.92 18.95
CA TYR A 132 -7.03 7.98 18.05
C TYR A 132 -8.19 8.90 17.61
N PRO A 133 -8.72 9.76 18.51
CA PRO A 133 -9.87 10.62 18.21
C PRO A 133 -9.68 11.54 16.99
N GLU A 134 -8.44 11.91 16.67
CA GLU A 134 -8.07 12.73 15.52
C GLU A 134 -8.51 12.13 14.17
N LEU A 135 -8.68 10.80 14.11
CA LEU A 135 -9.20 10.11 12.93
C LEU A 135 -10.63 10.55 12.61
N GLU A 136 -11.48 10.66 13.64
CA GLU A 136 -12.86 11.11 13.48
C GLU A 136 -12.91 12.62 13.18
N GLU A 137 -12.12 13.42 13.90
CA GLU A 137 -12.01 14.87 13.67
C GLU A 137 -11.62 15.21 12.23
N LYS A 138 -10.74 14.39 11.62
CA LYS A 138 -10.22 14.59 10.26
C LYS A 138 -10.89 13.71 9.20
N LYS A 139 -11.98 13.00 9.54
CA LYS A 139 -12.70 12.06 8.64
C LYS A 139 -13.01 12.66 7.26
N SER A 140 -13.51 13.89 7.22
CA SER A 140 -13.83 14.59 5.97
C SER A 140 -12.59 14.82 5.08
N MET A 141 -11.46 15.20 5.67
CA MET A 141 -10.20 15.40 4.95
C MET A 141 -9.67 14.06 4.42
N ILE A 142 -9.67 13.01 5.26
CA ILE A 142 -9.24 11.66 4.89
C ILE A 142 -10.03 11.17 3.67
N PHE A 143 -11.36 11.25 3.73
CA PHE A 143 -12.24 10.78 2.66
C PHE A 143 -12.00 11.55 1.36
N LYS A 144 -11.85 12.87 1.44
CA LYS A 144 -11.57 13.72 0.28
C LYS A 144 -10.26 13.34 -0.38
N VAL A 145 -9.17 13.23 0.39
CA VAL A 145 -7.83 12.92 -0.13
C VAL A 145 -7.81 11.56 -0.81
N LEU A 146 -8.34 10.52 -0.14
CA LEU A 146 -8.40 9.18 -0.71
C LEU A 146 -9.22 9.16 -2.00
N SER A 147 -10.41 9.78 -1.98
CA SER A 147 -11.29 9.80 -3.16
C SER A 147 -10.67 10.56 -4.33
N GLU A 148 -9.98 11.67 -4.08
CA GLU A 148 -9.32 12.45 -5.14
C GLU A 148 -8.15 11.68 -5.76
N GLU A 149 -7.31 11.02 -4.95
CA GLU A 149 -6.18 10.26 -5.46
C GLU A 149 -6.62 8.97 -6.17
N GLU A 150 -7.60 8.25 -5.62
CA GLU A 150 -8.20 7.08 -6.28
C GLU A 150 -8.81 7.45 -7.64
N ASN A 151 -9.53 8.57 -7.71
CA ASN A 151 -10.08 9.08 -8.97
C ASN A 151 -9.01 9.46 -9.99
N LYS A 152 -7.92 10.09 -9.55
CA LYS A 152 -6.80 10.42 -10.45
C LYS A 152 -6.16 9.16 -11.01
N PHE A 153 -5.95 8.16 -10.16
CA PHE A 153 -5.32 6.92 -10.56
C PHE A 153 -6.20 6.05 -11.46
N ASN A 154 -7.50 5.95 -11.17
CA ASN A 154 -8.45 5.19 -11.97
C ASN A 154 -8.55 5.69 -13.42
N LYS A 155 -8.22 6.96 -13.69
CA LYS A 155 -8.18 7.52 -15.06
C LYS A 155 -7.02 7.00 -15.90
N THR A 156 -5.91 6.60 -15.29
CA THR A 156 -4.69 6.21 -16.02
C THR A 156 -4.36 4.73 -15.89
N ILE A 157 -4.85 4.05 -14.85
CA ILE A 157 -4.45 2.67 -14.53
C ILE A 157 -4.76 1.68 -15.67
N ASP A 158 -5.95 1.73 -16.28
CA ASP A 158 -6.34 0.76 -17.30
C ASP A 158 -5.45 0.85 -18.54
N THR A 159 -5.26 2.07 -19.02
CA THR A 159 -4.40 2.35 -20.16
C THR A 159 -2.95 1.96 -19.86
N GLY A 160 -2.45 2.30 -18.67
CA GLY A 160 -1.08 1.97 -18.26
C GLY A 160 -0.84 0.46 -18.14
N LEU A 161 -1.80 -0.29 -17.57
CA LEU A 161 -1.71 -1.75 -17.46
C LEU A 161 -1.70 -2.44 -18.83
N ASN A 162 -2.52 -1.97 -19.77
CA ASN A 162 -2.54 -2.52 -21.12
C ASN A 162 -1.22 -2.27 -21.85
N ILE A 163 -0.69 -1.03 -21.77
CA ILE A 163 0.58 -0.69 -22.41
C ILE A 163 1.75 -1.47 -21.80
N LEU A 164 1.77 -1.62 -20.47
CA LEU A 164 2.78 -2.43 -19.80
C LEU A 164 2.70 -3.90 -20.24
N ALA A 165 1.48 -4.46 -20.37
CA ALA A 165 1.31 -5.82 -20.87
C ALA A 165 1.84 -5.99 -22.31
N ASP A 166 1.61 -5.03 -23.20
CA ASP A 166 2.16 -5.05 -24.56
C ASP A 166 3.70 -5.01 -24.54
N MET A 167 4.29 -4.15 -23.69
CA MET A 167 5.74 -4.06 -23.51
C MET A 167 6.33 -5.36 -22.95
N GLU A 168 5.65 -6.02 -22.00
CA GLU A 168 6.05 -7.32 -21.48
C GLU A 168 6.05 -8.41 -22.56
N GLU A 169 5.05 -8.42 -23.45
CA GLU A 169 5.01 -9.35 -24.57
C GLU A 169 6.17 -9.13 -25.54
N GLU A 170 6.51 -7.88 -25.82
CA GLU A 170 7.67 -7.52 -26.65
C GLU A 170 8.98 -7.98 -26.00
N MET A 171 9.15 -7.73 -24.69
CA MET A 171 10.30 -8.20 -23.92
C MET A 171 10.45 -9.71 -24.01
N LYS A 172 9.36 -10.47 -23.82
CA LYS A 172 9.36 -11.94 -23.94
C LYS A 172 9.75 -12.39 -25.34
N LYS A 173 9.23 -11.76 -26.40
CA LYS A 173 9.59 -12.07 -27.80
C LYS A 173 11.08 -11.84 -28.07
N ASN A 174 11.65 -10.83 -27.42
CA ASN A 174 13.06 -10.47 -27.57
C ASN A 174 13.98 -11.16 -26.53
N ASN A 175 13.47 -12.07 -25.70
CA ASN A 175 14.20 -12.71 -24.59
C ASN A 175 14.86 -11.70 -23.62
N GLN A 176 14.20 -10.57 -23.38
CA GLN A 176 14.65 -9.54 -22.45
C GLN A 176 14.02 -9.76 -21.07
N THR A 177 14.81 -9.55 -20.03
CA THR A 177 14.35 -9.63 -18.62
C THR A 177 14.13 -8.27 -17.98
N GLN A 178 14.48 -7.18 -18.67
CA GLN A 178 14.36 -5.81 -18.16
C GLN A 178 13.61 -4.91 -19.14
N LEU A 179 12.70 -4.11 -18.61
CA LEU A 179 12.05 -3.01 -19.32
C LEU A 179 13.02 -1.85 -19.40
N SER A 180 13.35 -1.39 -20.61
CA SER A 180 14.27 -0.25 -20.78
C SER A 180 13.80 1.00 -20.01
N GLY A 181 14.75 1.77 -19.47
CA GLY A 181 14.47 3.04 -18.79
C GLY A 181 13.68 4.02 -19.66
N LYS A 182 13.89 4.00 -20.98
CA LYS A 182 13.10 4.79 -21.95
C LYS A 182 11.61 4.40 -21.95
N ASN A 183 11.30 3.10 -21.92
CA ASN A 183 9.92 2.62 -21.90
C ASN A 183 9.26 2.88 -20.53
N ALA A 184 10.00 2.67 -19.44
CA ALA A 184 9.54 3.01 -18.09
C ALA A 184 9.26 4.53 -17.95
N PHE A 185 10.17 5.37 -18.47
CA PHE A 185 9.97 6.83 -18.52
C PHE A 185 8.75 7.21 -19.35
N LYS A 186 8.51 6.54 -20.49
CA LYS A 186 7.32 6.77 -21.31
C LYS A 186 6.03 6.40 -20.58
N LEU A 187 6.00 5.29 -19.84
CA LEU A 187 4.88 4.91 -18.97
C LEU A 187 4.57 6.00 -17.95
N TYR A 188 5.61 6.49 -17.29
CA TYR A 188 5.49 7.53 -16.28
C TYR A 188 5.08 8.90 -16.85
N ASP A 189 5.85 9.43 -17.78
CA ASP A 189 5.70 10.80 -18.29
C ASP A 189 4.50 10.96 -19.22
N THR A 190 4.33 10.02 -20.18
CA THR A 190 3.29 10.14 -21.21
C THR A 190 1.94 9.61 -20.74
N TYR A 191 1.93 8.48 -20.01
CA TYR A 191 0.69 7.79 -19.64
C TYR A 191 0.32 7.98 -18.16
N GLY A 192 1.17 8.66 -17.38
CA GLY A 192 0.94 8.89 -15.95
C GLY A 192 0.95 7.59 -15.13
N PHE A 193 1.53 6.51 -15.68
CA PHE A 193 1.57 5.22 -15.03
C PHE A 193 2.77 5.15 -14.07
N PRO A 194 2.59 4.85 -12.78
CA PRO A 194 3.63 5.10 -11.79
C PRO A 194 4.81 4.14 -11.96
N LEU A 195 6.04 4.65 -11.83
CA LEU A 195 7.25 3.83 -11.96
C LEU A 195 7.29 2.73 -10.90
N ASP A 196 6.92 3.06 -9.66
CA ASP A 196 6.82 2.12 -8.54
C ASP A 196 5.85 0.97 -8.77
N LEU A 197 4.76 1.23 -9.50
CA LEU A 197 3.80 0.20 -9.92
C LEU A 197 4.32 -0.63 -11.09
N THR A 198 5.06 0.00 -12.00
CA THR A 198 5.71 -0.68 -13.13
C THR A 198 6.72 -1.71 -12.61
N GLU A 199 7.60 -1.28 -11.71
CA GLU A 199 8.58 -2.14 -11.04
C GLU A 199 7.89 -3.31 -10.32
N GLU A 200 6.89 -3.02 -9.48
CA GLU A 200 6.18 -4.06 -8.73
C GLU A 200 5.51 -5.11 -9.65
N ILE A 201 4.83 -4.68 -10.72
CA ILE A 201 4.17 -5.59 -11.66
C ILE A 201 5.18 -6.46 -12.40
N LEU A 202 6.32 -5.90 -12.78
CA LEU A 202 7.38 -6.62 -13.47
C LEU A 202 8.04 -7.63 -12.52
N GLU A 203 8.35 -7.24 -11.29
CA GLU A 203 8.94 -8.12 -10.27
C GLU A 203 8.06 -9.34 -9.98
N GLU A 204 6.73 -9.15 -9.85
CA GLU A 204 5.77 -10.25 -9.66
C GLU A 204 5.83 -11.31 -10.78
N LYS A 205 6.33 -10.93 -11.96
CA LYS A 205 6.46 -11.78 -13.15
C LYS A 205 7.91 -12.20 -13.44
N GLY A 206 8.85 -11.84 -12.57
CA GLY A 206 10.28 -12.14 -12.73
C GLY A 206 11.02 -11.25 -13.72
N PHE A 207 10.47 -10.08 -14.03
CA PHE A 207 11.11 -9.03 -14.82
C PHE A 207 11.61 -7.88 -13.92
N GLY A 208 12.41 -6.98 -14.47
CA GLY A 208 12.83 -5.75 -13.81
C GLY A 208 12.72 -4.52 -14.70
N VAL A 209 13.07 -3.36 -14.17
CA VAL A 209 13.29 -2.13 -14.94
C VAL A 209 14.79 -1.87 -15.03
N ASP A 210 15.23 -1.35 -16.17
CA ASP A 210 16.59 -0.82 -16.34
C ASP A 210 16.63 0.61 -15.77
N GLU A 211 17.37 0.78 -14.68
CA GLU A 211 17.47 2.04 -13.93
C GLU A 211 18.59 2.97 -14.45
N ASP A 212 19.40 2.50 -15.42
CA ASP A 212 20.56 3.21 -15.99
C ASP A 212 20.22 4.12 -17.19
#